data_AF-A0A2V8P3N0-F1
#
_entry.id   AF-A0A2V8P3N0-F1
#
_cell.length_a   1.000
_cell.length_b   1.000
_cell.length_c   1.000
_cell.angle_alpha   90.00
_cell.angle_beta   90.00
_cell.angle_gamma   90.00
#
_symmetry.space_group_name_H-M   'P 1'
#
loop_
_entity.id
_entity.type
_entity.pdbx_description
1 polymer ?
#
loop_
_entity_poly.entity_id
_entity_poly.type
_entity_poly.pdbx_seq_one_letter_code
_entity_poly.pdbx_strand_id
1 'polypeptide(L)'
;MSSLLDTLLTRREAFKVGASAVSAYWFLPLLKPTNVYAQSKVNPRGSARFVIFVMLEGGQSHVDSWDLKEGKWTPQNFDVREIEPGVKWPMSLFPQLARHRERYSLIRSME
;
A
#
# COMPACT_ATOMS: atom_id res chain seq x y z
N MET A 1 20.36 -2.72 48.23
CA MET A 1 20.28 -4.13 47.82
C MET A 1 18.84 -4.39 47.44
N SER A 2 18.52 -4.50 46.15
CA SER A 2 17.16 -4.90 45.73
C SER A 2 16.95 -6.37 46.08
N SER A 3 15.79 -6.71 46.62
CA SER A 3 15.46 -8.08 47.00
C SER A 3 15.09 -8.90 45.74
N LEU A 4 15.30 -10.21 45.75
CA LEU A 4 14.85 -11.11 44.67
C LEU A 4 13.32 -11.03 44.42
N LEU A 5 12.55 -10.55 45.40
CA LEU A 5 11.10 -10.35 45.30
C LEU A 5 10.73 -9.09 44.51
N ASP A 6 11.64 -8.12 44.36
CA ASP A 6 11.42 -6.89 43.57
C ASP A 6 11.40 -7.20 42.05
N THR A 7 11.85 -8.39 41.67
CA THR A 7 11.79 -8.95 40.31
C THR A 7 10.51 -9.75 40.03
N LEU A 8 9.65 -9.98 41.03
CA LEU A 8 8.41 -10.74 40.85
C LEU A 8 7.27 -9.82 40.42
N LEU A 9 6.69 -10.09 39.25
CA LEU A 9 5.52 -9.37 38.75
C LEU A 9 4.37 -9.51 39.75
N THR A 10 3.76 -8.39 40.13
CA THR A 10 2.47 -8.43 40.84
C THR A 10 1.39 -9.04 39.95
N ARG A 11 0.29 -9.55 40.52
CA ARG A 11 -0.83 -10.12 39.72
C ARG A 11 -1.31 -9.17 38.62
N ARG A 12 -1.41 -7.87 38.93
CA ARG A 12 -1.83 -6.82 37.98
C ARG A 12 -0.80 -6.64 36.87
N GLU A 13 0.49 -6.62 37.19
CA GLU A 13 1.55 -6.50 36.20
C GLU A 13 1.64 -7.74 35.33
N ALA A 14 1.46 -8.94 35.90
CA ALA A 14 1.36 -10.18 35.16
C ALA A 14 0.22 -10.14 34.14
N PHE A 15 -0.97 -9.64 34.52
CA PHE A 15 -2.08 -9.46 33.58
C PHE A 15 -1.79 -8.41 32.51
N LYS A 16 -1.15 -7.28 32.85
CA LYS A 16 -0.79 -6.23 31.88
C LYS A 16 0.24 -6.73 30.86
N VAL A 17 1.31 -7.38 31.32
CA VAL A 17 2.37 -7.92 30.47
C VAL A 17 1.82 -9.07 29.62
N GLY A 18 1.06 -9.99 30.22
CA GLY A 18 0.44 -11.11 29.50
C GLY A 18 -0.53 -10.63 28.41
N ALA A 19 -1.41 -9.69 28.72
CA ALA A 19 -2.33 -9.11 27.73
C ALA A 19 -1.56 -8.42 26.59
N SER A 20 -0.55 -7.62 26.92
CA SER A 20 0.28 -6.93 25.91
C SER A 20 1.04 -7.92 25.02
N ALA A 21 1.57 -9.01 25.59
CA ALA A 21 2.27 -10.05 24.85
C ALA A 21 1.33 -10.80 23.90
N VAL A 22 0.12 -11.15 24.34
CA VAL A 22 -0.89 -11.80 23.47
C VAL A 22 -1.31 -10.87 22.34
N SER A 23 -1.56 -9.59 22.63
CA SER A 23 -1.87 -8.60 21.59
C SER A 23 -0.72 -8.41 20.60
N ALA A 24 0.52 -8.31 21.09
CA ALA A 24 1.69 -8.20 20.23
C ALA A 24 1.86 -9.45 19.34
N TYR A 25 1.65 -10.65 19.88
CA TYR A 25 1.69 -11.89 19.11
C TYR A 25 0.62 -11.92 18.01
N TRP A 26 -0.60 -11.47 18.31
CA TRP A 26 -1.68 -11.36 17.32
C TRP A 26 -1.29 -10.48 16.12
N PHE A 27 -0.57 -9.39 16.37
CA PHE A 27 -0.12 -8.46 15.33
C PHE A 27 1.22 -8.81 14.68
N LEU A 28 1.91 -9.85 15.16
CA LEU A 28 3.20 -10.30 14.60
C LEU A 28 3.16 -10.58 13.08
N PRO A 29 2.06 -11.10 12.49
CA PRO A 29 1.95 -11.24 11.03
C PRO A 29 2.05 -9.93 10.26
N LEU A 30 1.70 -8.77 10.85
CA LEU A 30 1.84 -7.46 10.20
C LEU A 30 3.32 -7.07 9.98
N LEU A 31 4.22 -7.64 10.78
CA LEU A 31 5.67 -7.42 10.66
C LEU A 31 6.32 -8.40 9.68
N LYS A 32 5.62 -9.45 9.25
CA LYS A 32 6.16 -10.33 8.22
C LYS A 32 6.19 -9.55 6.91
N PRO A 33 7.34 -9.45 6.23
CA PRO A 33 7.36 -8.95 4.86
C PRO A 33 6.43 -9.87 4.06
N THR A 34 5.30 -9.34 3.64
CA THR A 34 4.42 -10.05 2.72
C THR A 34 5.18 -10.11 1.40
N ASN A 35 5.78 -11.26 1.14
CA ASN A 35 6.21 -11.58 -0.21
C ASN A 35 4.92 -11.75 -1.02
N VAL A 36 4.40 -10.63 -1.52
CA VAL A 36 3.24 -10.60 -2.41
C VAL A 36 3.70 -11.21 -3.72
N TYR A 37 3.43 -12.51 -3.86
CA TYR A 37 3.55 -13.19 -5.14
C TYR A 37 2.20 -13.07 -5.83
N ALA A 38 2.21 -12.68 -7.10
CA ALA A 38 0.98 -12.71 -7.91
C ALA A 38 0.41 -14.13 -7.90
N GLN A 39 -0.69 -14.35 -7.16
CA GLN A 39 -1.32 -15.66 -7.01
C GLN A 39 -2.19 -16.04 -8.22
N SER A 40 -2.39 -15.12 -9.16
CA SER A 40 -3.19 -15.38 -10.35
C SER A 40 -2.45 -16.31 -11.32
N LYS A 41 -3.14 -17.36 -11.79
CA LYS A 41 -2.66 -18.22 -12.86
C LYS A 41 -2.74 -17.47 -14.19
N VAL A 42 -1.74 -16.66 -14.47
CA VAL A 42 -1.58 -15.95 -15.76
C VAL A 42 -0.37 -16.49 -16.50
N ASN A 43 -0.47 -16.58 -17.83
CA ASN A 43 0.69 -16.89 -18.67
C ASN A 43 1.29 -15.54 -19.15
N PRO A 44 2.41 -15.08 -18.58
CA PRO A 44 3.00 -13.81 -18.98
C PRO A 44 3.53 -13.88 -20.41
N ARG A 45 3.57 -12.75 -21.10
CA ARG A 45 4.20 -12.66 -22.44
C ARG A 45 5.70 -12.99 -22.42
N GLY A 46 6.34 -12.95 -21.25
CA GLY A 46 7.74 -13.34 -21.06
C GLY A 46 8.78 -12.45 -21.75
N SER A 47 8.38 -11.29 -22.29
CA SER A 47 9.26 -10.43 -23.08
C SER A 47 9.97 -9.33 -22.29
N ALA A 48 9.61 -9.11 -21.02
CA ALA A 48 10.19 -8.05 -20.21
C ALA A 48 11.56 -8.49 -19.63
N ARG A 49 12.63 -7.76 -19.97
CA ARG A 49 13.98 -7.99 -19.40
C ARG A 49 14.14 -7.35 -18.02
N PHE A 50 13.48 -6.22 -17.78
CA PHE A 50 13.50 -5.48 -16.53
C PHE A 50 12.11 -4.95 -16.22
N VAL A 51 11.80 -4.84 -14.93
CA VAL A 51 10.56 -4.25 -14.42
C VAL A 51 10.94 -3.16 -13.44
N ILE A 52 10.42 -1.95 -13.64
CA ILE A 52 10.55 -0.85 -12.70
C ILE A 52 9.23 -0.75 -11.95
N PHE A 53 9.28 -1.01 -10.65
CA PHE A 53 8.15 -0.82 -9.76
C PHE A 53 8.29 0.55 -9.08
N VAL A 54 7.32 1.44 -9.30
CA VAL A 54 7.33 2.76 -8.67
C VAL A 54 6.33 2.78 -7.53
N MET A 55 6.86 2.77 -6.31
CA MET A 55 6.08 2.95 -5.09
C MET A 55 6.00 4.43 -4.76
N LEU A 56 4.79 4.97 -4.66
CA LEU A 56 4.55 6.39 -4.39
C LEU A 56 4.52 6.72 -2.88
N GLU A 57 5.02 5.82 -2.03
CA GLU A 57 5.07 6.03 -0.59
C GLU A 57 5.94 7.25 -0.25
N GLY A 58 5.45 8.11 0.64
CA GLY A 58 6.10 9.37 1.00
C GLY A 58 5.99 10.48 -0.06
N GLY A 59 5.34 10.22 -1.20
CA GLY A 59 5.10 11.17 -2.29
C GLY A 59 3.63 11.49 -2.51
N GLN A 60 3.27 11.76 -3.76
CA GLN A 60 1.88 11.96 -4.16
C GLN A 60 1.10 10.65 -4.06
N SER A 61 -0.05 10.68 -3.40
CA SER A 61 -0.95 9.52 -3.26
C SER A 61 -1.35 8.94 -4.61
N HIS A 62 -1.31 7.61 -4.74
CA HIS A 62 -1.68 6.91 -5.99
C HIS A 62 -3.12 7.21 -6.42
N VAL A 63 -4.05 7.22 -5.45
CA VAL A 63 -5.49 7.47 -5.69
C VAL A 63 -5.81 8.93 -5.99
N ASP A 64 -4.87 9.85 -5.77
CA ASP A 64 -5.01 11.27 -6.07
C ASP A 64 -4.21 11.70 -7.31
N SER A 65 -3.50 10.75 -7.95
CA SER A 65 -2.61 11.01 -9.08
C SER A 65 -2.81 10.03 -10.24
N TRP A 66 -2.17 8.87 -10.19
CA TRP A 66 -2.10 7.90 -11.29
C TRP A 66 -3.31 6.96 -11.38
N ASP A 67 -4.07 6.77 -10.31
CA ASP A 67 -5.37 6.09 -10.36
C ASP A 67 -6.45 6.96 -9.71
N LEU A 68 -6.63 8.15 -10.27
CA LEU A 68 -7.42 9.21 -9.69
C LEU A 68 -8.84 8.74 -9.34
N LYS A 69 -9.21 8.89 -8.06
CA LYS A 69 -10.57 8.70 -7.55
C LYS A 69 -11.20 10.06 -7.35
N GLU A 70 -12.18 10.35 -8.20
CA GLU A 70 -12.88 11.62 -8.14
C GLU A 70 -13.89 11.66 -7.00
N GLY A 71 -14.01 12.84 -6.39
CA GLY A 71 -15.04 13.13 -5.40
C GLY A 71 -15.32 14.63 -5.34
N LYS A 72 -16.15 15.04 -4.37
CA LYS A 72 -16.49 16.46 -4.18
C LYS A 72 -15.27 17.35 -3.89
N TRP A 73 -14.16 16.73 -3.47
CA TRP A 73 -12.90 17.40 -3.18
C TRP A 73 -11.98 17.56 -4.40
N THR A 74 -12.29 16.93 -5.54
CA THR A 74 -11.42 16.97 -6.71
C THR A 74 -11.43 18.36 -7.35
N PRO A 75 -10.28 19.04 -7.48
CA PRO A 75 -10.22 20.36 -8.10
C PRO A 75 -10.65 20.33 -9.57
N GLN A 76 -11.48 21.29 -9.98
CA GLN A 76 -11.96 21.38 -11.37
C GLN A 76 -10.83 21.60 -12.38
N ASN A 77 -9.74 22.25 -11.96
CA ASN A 77 -8.59 22.52 -12.82
C ASN A 77 -7.73 21.28 -13.14
N PHE A 78 -8.06 20.10 -12.59
CA PHE A 78 -7.36 18.86 -12.94
C PHE A 78 -7.65 18.39 -14.37
N ASP A 79 -8.71 18.90 -15.00
CA ASP A 79 -9.18 18.47 -16.33
C ASP A 79 -9.24 16.93 -16.39
N VAL A 80 -10.07 16.36 -15.50
CA VAL A 80 -10.15 14.91 -15.38
C VAL A 80 -10.84 14.33 -16.59
N ARG A 81 -10.16 13.39 -17.27
CA ARG A 81 -10.69 12.69 -18.44
C ARG A 81 -10.56 11.20 -18.27
N GLU A 82 -11.49 10.47 -18.85
CA GLU A 82 -11.38 9.02 -18.96
C GLU A 82 -10.49 8.68 -20.17
N ILE A 83 -9.34 8.06 -19.92
CA ILE A 83 -8.35 7.72 -20.96
C ILE A 83 -8.45 6.26 -21.41
N GLU A 84 -9.03 5.42 -20.56
CA GLU A 84 -9.39 4.03 -20.81
C GLU A 84 -10.65 3.71 -19.98
N PRO A 85 -11.43 2.69 -20.35
CA PRO A 85 -12.60 2.29 -19.57
C PRO A 85 -12.26 2.08 -18.09
N GLY A 86 -12.85 2.90 -17.22
CA GLY A 86 -12.62 2.86 -15.77
C GLY A 86 -11.28 3.44 -15.32
N VAL A 87 -10.57 4.21 -16.15
CA VAL A 87 -9.33 4.91 -15.80
C VAL A 87 -9.52 6.41 -16.01
N LYS A 88 -9.80 7.10 -14.90
CA LYS A 88 -9.88 8.57 -14.82
C LYS A 88 -8.49 9.15 -14.60
N TRP A 89 -8.17 10.23 -15.30
CA TRP A 89 -6.82 10.76 -15.36
C TRP A 89 -6.80 12.30 -15.32
N PRO A 90 -5.96 12.94 -14.48
CA PRO A 90 -5.86 14.39 -14.43
C PRO A 90 -4.97 14.91 -15.57
N MET A 91 -5.58 15.33 -16.67
CA MET A 91 -4.85 15.74 -17.88
C MET A 91 -4.03 17.01 -17.69
N SER A 92 -4.41 17.89 -16.76
CA SER A 92 -3.63 19.09 -16.43
C SER A 92 -2.29 18.76 -15.76
N LEU A 93 -2.19 17.61 -15.07
CA LEU A 93 -0.99 17.24 -14.30
C LEU A 93 -0.11 16.26 -15.04
N PHE A 94 -0.69 15.20 -15.62
CA PHE A 94 0.08 14.09 -16.20
C PHE A 94 -0.28 13.82 -17.67
N PRO A 95 -0.28 14.82 -18.57
CA PRO A 95 -0.67 14.62 -19.97
C PRO A 95 0.31 13.73 -20.73
N GLN A 96 1.61 13.79 -20.40
CA GLN A 96 2.62 12.96 -21.05
C GLN A 96 2.52 11.50 -20.64
N LEU A 97 2.18 11.23 -19.38
CA LEU A 97 2.01 9.87 -18.90
C LEU A 97 0.76 9.22 -19.52
N ALA A 98 -0.33 9.97 -19.65
CA ALA A 98 -1.53 9.53 -20.37
C ALA A 98 -1.23 9.12 -21.83
N ARG A 99 -0.37 9.87 -22.54
CA ARG A 99 0.05 9.53 -23.92
C ARG A 99 0.78 8.19 -24.03
N HIS A 100 1.38 7.72 -22.95
CA HIS A 100 2.12 6.47 -22.89
C HIS A 100 1.39 5.39 -22.09
N ARG A 101 0.08 5.50 -21.92
CA ARG A 101 -0.74 4.61 -21.10
C ARG A 101 -0.54 3.12 -21.41
N GLU A 102 -0.40 2.76 -22.67
CA GLU A 102 -0.19 1.37 -23.13
C GLU A 102 1.17 0.77 -22.72
N ARG A 103 2.10 1.59 -22.23
CA ARG A 103 3.48 1.17 -21.91
C ARG A 103 3.69 0.83 -20.43
N TYR A 104 2.69 1.07 -19.58
CA TYR A 104 2.75 0.75 -18.16
C TYR A 104 1.46 0.12 -17.67
N SER A 105 1.52 -0.48 -16.49
CA SER A 105 0.35 -1.04 -15.81
C SER A 105 0.09 -0.26 -14.52
N LEU A 106 -1.18 0.04 -14.25
CA LEU A 106 -1.62 0.53 -12.95
C LEU A 106 -1.91 -0.67 -12.05
N ILE A 107 -1.39 -0.63 -10.83
CA ILE A 107 -1.61 -1.66 -9.83
C ILE A 107 -2.61 -1.12 -8.81
N ARG A 108 -3.83 -1.68 -8.83
CA ARG A 108 -4.94 -1.24 -7.95
C ARG A 108 -5.19 -2.17 -6.77
N SER A 109 -4.65 -3.38 -6.82
CA SER A 109 -4.66 -4.34 -5.73
C SER A 109 -3.43 -5.22 -5.81
N MET A 110 -2.88 -5.54 -4.65
CA MET A 110 -1.78 -6.47 -4.41
C MET A 110 -2.32 -7.38 -3.31
N GLU A 111 -3.05 -8.43 -3.70
CA GLU A 111 -3.45 -9.52 -2.79
C GLU A 111 -2.28 -10.48 -2.53
#